data_AF-A0A7C2L7Q7-F1
#
_entry.id   AF-A0A7C2L7Q7-F1
#
_cell.length_a   1.000
_cell.length_b   1.000
_cell.length_c   1.000
_cell.angle_alpha   90.00
_cell.angle_beta   90.00
_cell.angle_gamma   90.00
#
_symmetry.space_group_name_H-M   'P 1'
#
loop_
_entity.id
_entity.type
_entity.pdbx_description
1 polymer ?
#
loop_
_entity_poly.entity_id
_entity_poly.type
_entity_poly.pdbx_seq_one_letter_code
_entity_poly.pdbx_strand_id
1 'polypeptide(L)' 'MSELVIELKGDENAEKVEEAVRSKPSARRLVIRIAANDGVSSIERVRSFLVNNISRSVIVYVEGERDEA' A
#
# COMPACT_ATOMS: atom_id res chain seq x y z
N MET A 1 -14.43 8.34 10.54
CA MET A 1 -13.48 8.65 9.45
C MET A 1 -13.48 7.47 8.48
N SER A 2 -13.58 7.70 7.17
CA SER A 2 -13.54 6.65 6.15
C SER A 2 -12.11 6.14 5.95
N GLU A 3 -11.90 4.87 6.26
CA GLU A 3 -10.64 4.16 6.02
C GLU A 3 -10.74 3.27 4.76
N LEU A 4 -9.62 3.12 4.06
CA LEU A 4 -9.42 2.14 3.00
C LEU A 4 -8.15 1.33 3.32
N VAL A 5 -8.31 0.02 3.46
CA VAL A 5 -7.21 -0.93 3.65
C VAL A 5 -6.93 -1.60 2.32
N ILE A 6 -5.66 -1.62 1.90
CA ILE A 6 -5.18 -2.17 0.64
C ILE A 6 -4.10 -3.20 0.98
N GLU A 7 -4.24 -4.40 0.45
CA GLU A 7 -3.27 -5.47 0.60
C GLU A 7 -2.55 -5.71 -0.74
N LEU A 8 -1.22 -5.60 -0.70
CA LEU A 8 -0.32 -5.93 -1.78
C LEU A 8 0.41 -7.23 -1.44
N LYS A 9 0.37 -8.20 -2.35
CA LYS A 9 1.01 -9.52 -2.23
C LYS A 9 1.94 -9.75 -3.41
N GLY A 10 3.00 -10.54 -3.18
CA GLY A 10 3.89 -11.00 -4.26
C GLY A 10 4.56 -9.83 -4.99
N ASP A 11 4.23 -9.65 -6.27
CA ASP A 11 4.77 -8.63 -7.20
C ASP A 11 3.80 -7.46 -7.49
N GLU A 12 2.71 -7.35 -6.73
CA GLU A 12 1.75 -6.25 -6.87
C GLU A 12 2.38 -4.87 -6.58
N ASN A 13 1.97 -3.87 -7.37
CA ASN A 13 2.57 -2.53 -7.43
C ASN A 13 1.56 -1.40 -7.15
N ALA A 14 2.02 -0.15 -7.26
CA ALA A 14 1.22 1.05 -7.06
C ALA A 14 -0.11 1.11 -7.83
N GLU A 15 -0.21 0.48 -9.01
CA GLU A 15 -1.44 0.50 -9.82
C GLU A 15 -2.65 -0.04 -9.07
N LYS A 16 -2.48 -1.15 -8.33
CA LYS A 16 -3.55 -1.73 -7.50
C LYS A 16 -3.99 -0.78 -6.38
N VAL A 17 -3.03 -0.03 -5.82
CA VAL A 17 -3.30 1.01 -4.81
C VAL A 17 -4.12 2.14 -5.43
N GLU A 18 -3.76 2.58 -6.63
CA GLU A 18 -4.48 3.63 -7.34
C GLU A 18 -5.92 3.23 -7.69
N GLU A 19 -6.12 2.01 -8.19
CA GLU A 19 -7.46 1.49 -8.50
C GLU A 19 -8.35 1.43 -7.25
N ALA A 20 -7.81 0.92 -6.15
CA ALA A 20 -8.54 0.87 -4.88
C ALA A 20 -8.93 2.28 -4.41
N VAL A 21 -8.03 3.25 -4.53
CA VAL A 21 -8.31 4.65 -4.16
C VAL A 21 -9.34 5.29 -5.09
N ARG A 22 -9.30 5.01 -6.40
CA ARG A 22 -10.31 5.48 -7.36
C ARG A 22 -11.70 4.92 -7.04
N SER A 23 -11.79 3.69 -6.54
CA SER A 23 -13.06 3.08 -6.12
C SER A 23 -13.67 3.72 -4.86
N LYS A 24 -12.84 4.40 -4.03
CA LYS A 24 -13.27 5.01 -2.76
C LYS A 24 -12.61 6.39 -2.55
N PRO A 25 -12.94 7.39 -3.38
CA PRO A 25 -12.25 8.69 -3.39
C PRO A 25 -12.40 9.47 -2.07
N SER A 26 -13.45 9.18 -1.29
CA SER A 26 -13.75 9.79 0.00
C SER A 26 -12.90 9.25 1.17
N ALA A 27 -12.07 8.22 0.95
CA ALA A 27 -11.16 7.71 1.99
C ALA A 27 -10.08 8.76 2.32
N ARG A 28 -10.02 9.17 3.59
CA ARG A 28 -9.01 10.14 4.08
C ARG A 28 -7.81 9.46 4.72
N ARG A 29 -7.99 8.23 5.19
CA ARG A 29 -6.94 7.37 5.77
C ARG A 29 -6.78 6.14 4.89
N LEU A 30 -5.56 5.93 4.41
CA LEU A 30 -5.16 4.78 3.60
C LEU A 30 -4.20 3.92 4.39
N VAL A 31 -4.48 2.64 4.47
CA VAL A 31 -3.61 1.66 5.11
C VAL A 31 -3.16 0.68 4.04
N ILE A 32 -1.87 0.69 3.71
CA ILE A 32 -1.28 -0.20 2.72
C ILE A 32 -0.51 -1.27 3.47
N ARG A 33 -0.87 -2.54 3.29
CA ARG A 33 -0.16 -3.69 3.83
C ARG A 33 0.57 -4.37 2.68
N ILE A 34 1.87 -4.56 2.82
CA ILE A 34 2.72 -5.17 1.80
C ILE A 34 3.35 -6.42 2.41
N ALA A 35 2.97 -7.59 1.88
CA ALA A 35 3.67 -8.83 2.16
C ALA A 35 4.94 -8.87 1.30
N ALA A 36 6.10 -9.01 1.94
CA ALA A 36 7.37 -8.95 1.21
C ALA A 36 8.52 -9.70 1.90
N ASN A 37 9.39 -10.27 1.08
CA ASN A 37 10.67 -10.83 1.50
C ASN A 37 11.75 -9.74 1.73
N ASP A 38 11.65 -8.60 1.05
CA ASP A 38 12.52 -7.43 1.23
C ASP A 38 11.69 -6.16 1.43
N GLY A 39 11.81 -5.55 2.61
CA GLY A 39 11.04 -4.37 2.96
C GLY A 39 11.46 -3.08 2.25
N VAL A 40 12.71 -2.95 1.80
CA VAL A 40 13.18 -1.74 1.09
C VAL A 40 12.60 -1.71 -0.32
N SER A 41 12.75 -2.82 -1.06
CA SER A 41 12.18 -2.96 -2.41
C SER A 41 10.66 -2.76 -2.44
N SER A 42 9.98 -3.10 -1.35
CA SER A 42 8.52 -3.00 -1.23
C SER A 42 8.00 -1.58 -1.09
N ILE A 43 8.73 -0.72 -0.37
CA ILE A 43 8.38 0.69 -0.25
C ILE A 43 8.60 1.41 -1.58
N GLU A 44 9.66 1.07 -2.33
CA GLU A 44 9.91 1.64 -3.66
C GLU A 44 8.77 1.35 -4.64
N ARG A 45 8.10 0.18 -4.56
CA ARG A 45 6.95 -0.17 -5.41
C ARG A 45 5.74 0.76 -5.26
N VAL A 46 5.58 1.38 -4.09
CA VAL A 46 4.47 2.30 -3.79
C VAL A 46 4.93 3.76 -3.69
N ARG A 47 6.22 4.04 -3.93
CA ARG A 47 6.79 5.38 -3.77
C ARG A 47 6.09 6.44 -4.63
N SER A 48 5.83 6.13 -5.90
CA SER A 48 5.13 7.03 -6.83
C SER A 48 3.74 7.40 -6.31
N PHE A 49 3.01 6.41 -5.77
CA PHE A 49 1.71 6.62 -5.15
C PHE A 49 1.81 7.57 -3.94
N LEU A 50 2.78 7.33 -3.05
CA LEU A 50 2.95 8.13 -1.83
C LEU A 50 3.23 9.61 -2.14
N VAL A 51 4.11 9.88 -3.10
CA VAL A 51 4.48 11.25 -3.52
C VAL A 51 3.27 11.99 -4.12
N ASN A 52 2.38 11.29 -4.81
CA ASN A 52 1.22 11.89 -5.46
C ASN A 52 -0.01 12.04 -4.53
N ASN A 53 0.01 11.45 -3.32
CA ASN A 53 -1.14 11.39 -2.41
C ASN A 53 -0.92 12.14 -1.08
N ILE A 54 -0.13 13.22 -1.09
CA ILE A 54 0.25 14.02 0.10
C ILE A 54 -0.94 14.63 0.89
N SER A 55 -2.13 14.72 0.30
CA SER A 55 -3.32 15.26 0.96
C SER A 55 -4.07 14.24 1.84
N ARG A 56 -3.64 12.97 1.81
CA ARG A 56 -4.24 11.88 2.58
C ARG A 56 -3.26 11.38 3.64
N SER A 57 -3.79 10.88 4.75
CA SER A 57 -2.97 10.16 5.73
C SER A 57 -2.74 8.75 5.20
N VAL A 58 -1.48 8.39 4.94
CA VAL A 58 -1.09 7.07 4.43
C VAL A 58 -0.23 6.37 5.47
N ILE A 59 -0.60 5.14 5.83
CA ILE A 59 0.15 4.27 6.73
C ILE A 59 0.57 3.04 5.93
N VAL A 60 1.86 2.75 5.91
CA VAL A 60 2.41 1.58 5.22
C VAL A 60 2.91 0.58 6.25
N TYR A 61 2.39 -0.64 6.19
CA TYR A 61 2.88 -1.79 6.95
C TYR A 61 3.58 -2.73 5.98
N VAL A 62 4.82 -3.09 6.30
CA VAL A 62 5.55 -4.12 5.58
C VAL A 62 5.65 -5.33 6.50
N GLU A 63 5.10 -6.44 6.05
CA GLU A 63 5.14 -7.70 6.77
C GLU A 63 6.07 -8.65 6.03
N GLY A 64 7.04 -9.22 6.75
CA GLY A 64 7.92 -10.25 6.23
C GLY A 64 7.08 -11.45 5.79
N GLU A 65 7.22 -11.90 4.55
CA GLU A 65 6.71 -13.22 4.15
C GLU A 65 7.40 -14.26 5.04
N ARG A 66 6.64 -14.89 5.95
CA ARG A 66 7.16 -16.02 6.69
C ARG A 66 7.25 -17.17 5.71
N ASP A 67 8.47 -17.52 5.30
CA ASP A 67 8.75 -18.87 4.84
C ASP A 67 8.33 -19.82 5.97
N GLU A 68 7.21 -20.53 5.77
CA GLU A 68 6.89 -21.69 6.58
C GLU A 68 7.95 -22.76 6.24
N ALA A 69 8.92 -22.91 7.14
CA ALA A 69 10.00 -23.89 7.10
C ALA A 69 9.51 -25.32 7.33
#